data_AF-A0A3C1ZHC4-F1
#
_entry.id   AF-A0A3C1ZHC4-F1
#
_cell.length_a   1.000
_cell.length_b   1.000
_cell.length_c   1.000
_cell.angle_alpha   90.00
_cell.angle_beta   90.00
_cell.angle_gamma   90.00
#
_symmetry.space_group_name_H-M   'P 1'
#
loop_
_entity.id
_entity.type
_entity.pdbx_description
1 polymer ?
#
loop_
_entity_poly.entity_id
_entity_poly.type
_entity_poly.pdbx_seq_one_letter_code
_entity_poly.pdbx_strand_id
1 'polypeptide(L)' 'MCRFYKPGAHYDCSETVEYPVTDKGRANFCEWFSIDFDFSNKAGKGGVSQPSSESAKAVFDALFKS' A
#
# COMPACT_ATOMS: atom_id res chain seq x y z
N MET A 1 2.81 -10.81 -1.82
CA MET A 1 3.94 -9.87 -1.74
C MET A 1 4.62 -9.90 -3.10
N CYS A 2 4.94 -8.75 -3.69
CA CYS A 2 5.70 -8.72 -4.96
C CYS A 2 7.11 -9.29 -4.72
N ARG A 3 7.51 -10.29 -5.53
CA ARG A 3 8.83 -10.94 -5.41
C ARG A 3 10.00 -10.00 -5.70
N PHE A 4 9.73 -8.95 -6.46
CA PHE A 4 10.70 -7.97 -6.91
C PHE A 4 10.68 -6.69 -6.09
N TYR A 5 9.81 -6.60 -5.08
CA TYR A 5 9.80 -5.47 -4.17
C TYR A 5 11.12 -5.41 -3.40
N LYS A 6 11.83 -4.30 -3.56
CA LYS A 6 13.13 -4.06 -2.94
C LYS A 6 13.17 -2.60 -2.46
N PRO A 7 12.91 -2.35 -1.16
CA PRO A 7 12.97 -1.01 -0.59
C PRO A 7 14.31 -0.32 -0.89
N GLY A 8 14.25 0.93 -1.36
CA GLY A 8 15.43 1.72 -1.70
C GLY A 8 16.02 1.45 -3.09
N ALA A 9 15.43 0.53 -3.87
CA ALA A 9 15.70 0.42 -5.29
C ALA A 9 14.93 1.49 -6.09
N HIS A 10 15.23 1.63 -7.38
CA HIS A 10 14.48 2.52 -8.26
C HIS A 10 13.01 2.08 -8.32
N TYR A 11 12.08 2.99 -7.97
CA TYR A 11 10.65 2.70 -7.76
C TYR A 11 10.38 1.56 -6.76
N ASP A 12 11.29 1.31 -5.82
CA ASP A 12 11.24 0.20 -4.87
C ASP A 12 11.06 -1.18 -5.51
N CYS A 13 11.51 -1.32 -6.77
CA CYS A 13 11.45 -2.56 -7.55
C CYS A 13 12.84 -2.94 -8.07
N SER A 14 13.16 -4.24 -8.03
CA SER A 14 14.40 -4.76 -8.63
C SER A 14 14.34 -4.90 -10.15
N GLU A 15 13.15 -4.81 -10.75
CA GLU A 15 12.95 -4.89 -12.19
C GLU A 15 13.19 -3.53 -12.85
N THR A 16 13.72 -3.55 -14.06
CA THR A 16 13.85 -2.36 -14.89
C THR A 16 12.51 -2.00 -15.53
N VAL A 17 12.12 -0.73 -15.44
CA VAL A 17 10.92 -0.21 -16.11
C VAL A 17 11.32 0.21 -17.53
N GLU A 18 10.95 -0.59 -18.52
CA GLU A 18 11.29 -0.34 -19.93
C GLU A 18 10.47 0.83 -20.52
N TYR A 19 9.22 1.00 -20.06
CA TYR A 19 8.33 2.06 -20.50
C TYR A 19 7.71 2.81 -19.32
N PRO A 20 7.58 4.14 -19.39
CA PRO A 20 6.93 4.92 -18.35
C PRO A 20 5.45 4.55 -18.21
N VAL A 21 4.99 4.41 -16.98
CA VAL A 21 3.56 4.23 -16.68
C VAL A 21 2.85 5.58 -16.84
N THR A 22 2.13 5.74 -17.95
CA THR A 22 1.40 6.99 -18.28
C THR A 22 0.02 7.08 -17.63
N ASP A 23 -0.65 5.93 -17.46
CA ASP A 23 -1.95 5.84 -16.81
C ASP A 23 -1.79 5.42 -15.34
N LYS A 24 -1.96 6.39 -14.44
CA LYS A 24 -1.92 6.19 -12.98
C LYS A 24 -3.30 5.92 -12.37
N GLY A 25 -4.37 5.97 -13.17
CA GLY A 25 -5.75 5.76 -12.72
C GLY A 25 -6.17 4.29 -12.72
N ARG A 26 -5.44 3.43 -13.41
CA ARG A 26 -5.65 1.97 -13.43
C ARG A 26 -4.73 1.26 -12.44
N ALA A 27 -5.22 0.14 -11.91
CA ALA A 27 -4.43 -0.73 -11.04
C ALA A 27 -3.17 -1.25 -11.76
N ASN A 28 -2.12 -1.50 -10.97
CA ASN A 28 -0.80 -1.91 -11.46
C ASN A 28 -0.88 -3.06 -12.47
N PHE A 29 -0.27 -2.86 -13.64
CA PHE A 29 -0.11 -3.86 -14.70
C PHE A 29 0.98 -4.90 -14.42
N CYS A 30 1.62 -4.82 -13.26
CA CYS A 30 2.65 -5.77 -12.88
C CYS A 30 2.01 -7.15 -12.72
N GLU A 31 2.19 -8.01 -13.71
CA GLU A 31 1.67 -9.38 -13.71
C GLU A 31 2.21 -10.21 -12.54
N TRP A 32 3.39 -9.82 -12.02
CA TRP A 32 4.03 -10.43 -10.86
C TRP A 32 3.58 -9.86 -9.51
N PHE A 33 2.79 -8.79 -9.53
CA PHE A 33 2.20 -8.26 -8.32
C PHE A 33 1.14 -9.24 -7.83
N SER A 34 1.47 -9.94 -6.75
CA SER A 34 0.51 -10.69 -5.96
C SER A 34 0.29 -9.97 -4.64
N ILE A 35 -0.97 -9.76 -4.29
CA ILE A 35 -1.36 -9.45 -2.92
C ILE A 35 -0.89 -10.64 -2.09
N ASP A 36 -0.14 -10.38 -1.02
CA ASP A 36 0.17 -11.47 -0.08
C ASP A 36 -1.15 -11.90 0.56
N PHE A 37 -1.50 -13.18 0.55
CA PHE A 37 -2.70 -13.61 1.28
C PHE A 37 -2.53 -13.40 2.79
N ASP A 38 -1.28 -13.38 3.26
CA ASP A 38 -0.93 -13.00 4.62
C ASP A 38 -1.04 -11.48 4.86
N PHE A 39 -1.32 -10.69 3.81
CA PHE A 39 -1.73 -9.29 3.95
C PHE A 39 -3.08 -9.20 4.66
N SER A 40 -3.97 -10.20 4.62
CA SER A 40 -5.15 -10.19 5.51
C SER A 40 -4.80 -10.39 6.98
N ASN A 41 -3.66 -11.04 7.29
CA ASN A 41 -3.20 -11.24 8.67
C ASN A 41 -2.27 -10.10 9.15
N LYS A 42 -1.57 -9.44 8.23
CA LYS A 42 -0.67 -8.28 8.51
C LYS A 42 -1.32 -6.92 8.28
N ALA A 43 -2.39 -6.82 7.48
CA ALA A 43 -3.31 -5.70 7.48
C ALA A 43 -4.17 -5.80 8.75
N GLY A 44 -3.50 -5.63 9.89
CA GLY A 44 -4.13 -5.56 11.19
C GLY A 44 -4.79 -6.86 11.66
N LYS A 45 -4.21 -7.42 12.73
CA LYS A 45 -5.02 -7.74 13.92
C LYS A 45 -5.67 -6.46 14.47
N GLY A 46 -6.48 -5.82 13.65
CA GLY A 46 -7.28 -4.67 13.95
C GLY A 46 -8.69 -5.06 13.57
N GLY A 47 -9.28 -5.94 14.38
CA GLY A 47 -10.74 -5.92 14.54
C GLY A 47 -11.10 -4.57 15.15
N VAL A 48 -11.05 -3.52 14.32
CA VAL A 48 -11.57 -2.22 14.70
C VAL A 48 -13.04 -2.33 14.37
N SER A 49 -13.84 -2.67 15.39
CA SER A 49 -15.24 -2.24 15.45
C SER A 49 -15.29 -0.82 14.89
N GLN A 50 -16.06 -0.57 13.82
CA GLN A 50 -16.09 0.72 13.13
C GLN A 50 -15.98 1.86 14.15
N PRO A 51 -14.84 2.57 14.18
CA PRO A 51 -14.67 3.67 15.12
C PRO A 51 -15.69 4.73 14.69
N SER A 52 -16.39 5.34 15.66
CA SER A 52 -17.34 6.40 15.32
C SER A 52 -16.64 7.47 14.47
N SER A 53 -17.38 8.15 13.61
CA SER A 53 -16.80 9.13 12.68
C SER A 53 -15.91 10.17 13.37
N GLU A 54 -16.22 10.51 14.63
CA GLU A 54 -15.43 11.38 15.49
C GLU A 54 -14.04 10.81 15.81
N SER A 55 -13.95 9.52 16.15
CA SER A 55 -12.69 8.88 16.50
C SER A 55 -11.78 8.66 15.28
N ALA A 56 -12.34 8.42 14.09
CA ALA A 56 -11.58 8.36 12.84
C ALA A 56 -10.98 9.73 12.47
N LYS A 57 -11.73 10.82 12.64
CA LYS A 57 -11.23 12.19 12.40
C LYS A 57 -10.10 12.57 13.36
N ALA A 58 -10.24 12.25 14.64
CA ALA A 58 -9.22 12.57 15.64
C ALA A 58 -7.86 11.90 15.35
N VAL A 59 -7.87 10.62 14.93
CA VAL A 59 -6.64 9.90 14.54
C VAL A 59 -6.05 10.51 13.27
N PHE A 60 -6.88 10.87 12.30
CA PHE A 60 -6.44 11.53 11.08
C PHE A 60 -5.75 12.88 11.38
N ASP A 61 -6.38 13.76 12.16
CA ASP A 61 -5.83 15.08 12.48
C ASP A 61 -4.49 15.01 13.24
N ALA A 62 -4.31 13.97 14.06
CA ALA A 62 -3.06 13.74 14.79
C ALA A 62 -1.87 13.43 13.85
N LEU A 63 -2.10 12.87 12.67
CA LEU A 63 -1.04 12.61 11.69
C LEU A 63 -0.47 13.89 11.07
N PHE A 64 -1.23 14.98 11.12
CA PHE A 64 -0.87 16.26 10.49
C PHE A 64 -0.52 17.35 11.51
N LYS A 65 -0.53 17.04 12.80
CA LYS A 65 -0.01 17.94 13.83
C LYS A 65 1.49 17.71 14.02
N SER A 66 2.28 18.68 13.56
CA SER A 66 3.71 18.87 13.83
C SER A 66 3.94 19.55 15.17
#